data_AF-A0A1I4Z3F0-F1
#
_entry.id   AF-A0A1I4Z3F0-F1
#
_cell.length_a   1.000
_cell.length_b   1.000
_cell.length_c   1.000
_cell.angle_alpha   90.00
_cell.angle_beta   90.00
_cell.angle_gamma   90.00
#
_symmetry.space_group_name_H-M   'P 1'
#
loop_
_entity.id
_entity.type
_entity.pdbx_description
1 polymer ?
#
loop_
_entity_poly.entity_id
_entity_poly.type
_entity_poly.pdbx_seq_one_letter_code
_entity_poly.pdbx_strand_id
1 'polypeptide(L)'
;MQAADARGHGDRPWWWDAVCYQVDVGAFADGDGDGVGDLEGLRGRFGYLELLGVDAILLAGTAGLDPAAADFAELLAEAHDAEMRVMVALDVDPARADPRAVLEPWLAHGVDGFHLAPREDPAGAIRSVLAGYPDRVVIGAGDWHLSFNLDLTIAGFAAESLRKVITGALGGPGPRTAWAMATRDSRRSRDDAALTPVRAMALVQLALPGAVCLRHGEELGLPGTERIPMPWEGDLPPFGFSRAAGDWSAIPAEWAAFTVESQLEDEQSTLSLYRHALETRSSHPAFTGDEVEWFGAPEDCFAFRRVGSSLICALNTSPAPVPLPPGELLLSSRPVDGDDLPPGTAAWLV
;
A
#
# COMPACT_ATOMS: atom_id res chain seq x y z
N MET A 1 19.12 -12.66 -20.68
CA MET A 1 18.16 -13.77 -20.58
C MET A 1 17.34 -13.46 -19.34
N GLN A 2 16.12 -12.95 -19.53
CA GLN A 2 15.25 -12.50 -18.43
C GLN A 2 15.00 -13.68 -17.48
N ALA A 3 15.20 -13.47 -16.18
CA ALA A 3 14.66 -14.37 -15.18
C ALA A 3 13.14 -14.25 -15.26
N ALA A 4 12.48 -15.34 -15.65
CA ALA A 4 11.02 -15.40 -15.67
C ALA A 4 10.52 -15.30 -14.23
N ASP A 5 9.64 -14.34 -13.98
CA ASP A 5 9.00 -14.09 -12.70
C ASP A 5 8.00 -15.23 -12.40
N ALA A 6 8.21 -15.93 -11.28
CA ALA A 6 7.46 -17.14 -10.92
C ALA A 6 5.99 -16.88 -10.56
N ARG A 7 5.61 -15.61 -10.31
CA ARG A 7 4.23 -15.20 -9.98
C ARG A 7 3.33 -14.94 -11.20
N GLY A 8 3.81 -15.16 -12.43
CA GLY A 8 2.93 -15.17 -13.60
C GLY A 8 2.49 -13.80 -14.12
N HIS A 9 3.32 -12.76 -14.00
CA HIS A 9 3.06 -11.41 -14.54
C HIS A 9 2.91 -11.35 -16.09
N GLY A 10 3.02 -12.47 -16.82
CA GLY A 10 3.02 -12.47 -18.29
C GLY A 10 4.17 -11.62 -18.85
N ASP A 11 3.95 -10.96 -19.99
CA ASP A 11 4.92 -10.00 -20.57
C ASP A 11 4.98 -8.65 -19.81
N ARG A 12 4.25 -8.49 -18.70
CA ARG A 12 4.20 -7.23 -17.92
C ARG A 12 5.35 -7.17 -16.91
N PRO A 13 5.87 -5.97 -16.61
CA PRO A 13 6.87 -5.82 -15.55
C PRO A 13 6.26 -6.11 -14.17
N TRP A 14 7.09 -6.53 -13.21
CA TRP A 14 6.66 -6.93 -11.86
C TRP A 14 5.84 -5.85 -11.12
N TRP A 15 6.14 -4.57 -11.39
CA TRP A 15 5.52 -3.43 -10.70
C TRP A 15 4.16 -3.03 -11.29
N TRP A 16 3.68 -3.72 -12.33
CA TRP A 16 2.50 -3.30 -13.09
C TRP A 16 1.24 -3.24 -12.23
N ASP A 17 0.96 -4.28 -11.45
CA ASP A 17 -0.19 -4.31 -10.52
C ASP A 17 0.24 -4.60 -9.06
N ALA A 18 1.54 -4.38 -8.77
CA ALA A 18 2.18 -4.75 -7.51
C ALA A 18 1.56 -4.09 -6.28
N VAL A 19 1.59 -4.83 -5.17
CA VAL A 19 1.28 -4.34 -3.83
C VAL A 19 2.58 -3.99 -3.12
N CYS A 20 2.80 -2.69 -2.95
CA CYS A 20 3.93 -2.12 -2.24
C CYS A 20 3.53 -1.79 -0.79
N TYR A 21 4.31 -2.24 0.18
CA TYR A 21 4.06 -2.03 1.60
C TYR A 21 5.10 -1.08 2.18
N GLN A 22 4.67 0.14 2.49
CA GLN A 22 5.52 1.19 3.04
C GLN A 22 5.76 0.97 4.53
N VAL A 23 7.02 0.81 4.89
CA VAL A 23 7.49 0.57 6.25
C VAL A 23 8.30 1.77 6.72
N ASP A 24 7.87 2.42 7.80
CA ASP A 24 8.75 3.32 8.55
C ASP A 24 9.61 2.47 9.50
N VAL A 25 10.90 2.28 9.15
CA VAL A 25 11.79 1.33 9.84
C VAL A 25 11.77 1.59 11.35
N GLY A 26 11.91 2.86 11.75
CA GLY A 26 11.96 3.28 13.15
C GLY A 26 10.67 3.06 13.96
N ALA A 27 9.55 2.73 13.31
CA ALA A 27 8.24 2.54 13.95
C ALA A 27 7.61 1.17 13.62
N PHE A 28 8.33 0.27 12.97
CA PHE A 28 7.77 -1.03 12.55
C PHE A 28 7.99 -2.15 13.57
N ALA A 29 9.24 -2.47 13.89
CA ALA A 29 9.57 -3.44 14.93
C ALA A 29 11.00 -3.20 15.42
N ASP A 30 11.20 -3.27 16.73
CA ASP A 30 12.49 -3.11 17.41
C ASP A 30 13.05 -4.50 17.76
N GLY A 31 14.17 -4.85 17.13
CA GLY A 31 14.83 -6.14 17.28
C GLY A 31 15.81 -6.17 18.45
N ASP A 32 16.53 -5.07 18.69
CA ASP A 32 17.59 -5.00 19.68
C ASP A 32 17.15 -4.53 21.09
N GLY A 33 15.92 -4.00 21.18
CA GLY A 33 15.29 -3.55 22.41
C GLY A 33 15.72 -2.17 22.87
N ASP A 34 16.17 -1.27 21.98
CA ASP A 34 16.54 0.10 22.31
C ASP A 34 15.36 1.10 22.33
N GLY A 35 14.19 0.67 21.85
CA GLY A 35 12.96 1.46 21.77
C GLY A 35 12.70 2.08 20.40
N VAL A 36 13.53 1.82 19.40
CA VAL A 36 13.41 2.30 18.01
C VAL A 36 13.43 1.10 17.08
N GLY A 37 12.60 1.13 16.04
CA GLY A 37 12.59 0.05 15.07
C GLY A 37 13.85 0.01 14.20
N ASP A 38 14.24 -1.19 13.79
CA ASP A 38 15.49 -1.46 13.09
C ASP A 38 15.30 -2.53 11.99
N LEU A 39 16.37 -2.85 11.26
CA LEU A 39 16.31 -3.83 10.17
C LEU A 39 16.17 -5.28 10.68
N GLU A 40 16.68 -5.60 11.87
CA GLU A 40 16.52 -6.92 12.50
C GLU A 40 15.06 -7.17 12.87
N GLY A 41 14.42 -6.18 13.51
CA GLY A 41 13.00 -6.19 13.83
C GLY A 41 12.12 -6.30 12.59
N LEU A 42 12.43 -5.56 11.51
CA LEU A 42 11.73 -5.68 10.23
C LEU A 42 11.85 -7.08 9.63
N ARG A 43 13.06 -7.64 9.55
CA ARG A 43 13.30 -9.01 9.04
C ARG A 43 12.53 -10.05 9.85
N GLY A 44 12.47 -9.89 11.17
CA GLY A 44 11.68 -10.74 12.06
C GLY A 44 10.18 -10.76 11.75
N ARG A 45 9.69 -9.87 10.88
CA ARG A 45 8.28 -9.76 10.46
C ARG A 45 8.05 -10.07 8.98
N PHE A 46 9.04 -10.60 8.25
CA PHE A 46 8.86 -10.97 6.83
C PHE A 46 7.78 -12.01 6.60
N GLY A 47 7.65 -13.00 7.49
CA GLY A 47 6.55 -13.97 7.42
C GLY A 47 5.16 -13.33 7.51
N TYR A 48 5.01 -12.19 8.19
CA TYR A 48 3.75 -11.42 8.19
C TYR A 48 3.52 -10.70 6.86
N LEU A 49 4.57 -10.13 6.27
CA LEU A 49 4.47 -9.46 4.96
C LEU A 49 4.15 -10.45 3.83
N GLU A 50 4.75 -11.65 3.87
CA GLU A 50 4.40 -12.77 2.99
C GLU A 50 2.94 -13.19 3.17
N LEU A 51 2.48 -13.32 4.42
CA LEU A 51 1.08 -13.66 4.73
C LEU A 51 0.09 -12.64 4.16
N LEU A 52 0.46 -11.35 4.16
CA LEU A 52 -0.34 -10.29 3.53
C LEU A 52 -0.34 -10.38 2.00
N GLY A 53 0.66 -11.03 1.40
CA GLY A 53 0.80 -11.14 -0.06
C GLY A 53 1.39 -9.89 -0.70
N VAL A 54 2.34 -9.22 -0.03
CA VAL A 54 3.00 -8.03 -0.59
C VAL A 54 4.03 -8.42 -1.67
N ASP A 55 4.18 -7.58 -2.68
CA ASP A 55 5.16 -7.78 -3.77
C ASP A 55 6.44 -6.98 -3.53
N ALA A 56 6.33 -5.85 -2.83
CA ALA A 56 7.47 -4.98 -2.53
C ALA A 56 7.36 -4.34 -1.16
N ILE A 57 8.51 -4.13 -0.51
CA ILE A 57 8.66 -3.36 0.71
C ILE A 57 9.25 -2.01 0.32
N LEU A 58 8.57 -0.90 0.65
CA LEU A 58 9.12 0.45 0.51
C LEU A 58 9.63 0.94 1.86
N LEU A 59 10.94 0.89 2.04
CA LEU A 59 11.62 1.41 3.22
C LEU A 59 11.51 2.94 3.22
N ALA A 60 10.83 3.46 4.22
CA ALA A 60 10.74 4.88 4.52
C ALA A 60 11.46 5.17 5.85
N GLY A 61 11.93 6.40 6.02
CA GLY A 61 12.77 6.76 7.17
C GLY A 61 14.18 6.18 7.05
N THR A 62 14.81 6.35 5.89
CA THR A 62 16.10 5.72 5.54
C THR A 62 17.33 6.43 6.14
N ALA A 63 17.09 7.43 6.98
CA ALA A 63 18.13 8.28 7.53
C ALA A 63 19.04 7.44 8.42
N GLY A 64 20.32 7.35 8.04
CA GLY A 64 21.31 6.56 8.77
C GLY A 64 21.43 5.10 8.32
N LEU A 65 20.58 4.62 7.40
CA LEU A 65 20.80 3.33 6.75
C LEU A 65 22.01 3.40 5.83
N ASP A 66 22.88 2.40 5.92
CA ASP A 66 24.02 2.23 5.02
C ASP A 66 23.77 1.03 4.09
N PRO A 67 23.60 1.24 2.77
CA PRO A 67 23.38 0.14 1.83
C PRO A 67 24.54 -0.87 1.78
N ALA A 68 25.73 -0.50 2.25
CA ALA A 68 26.89 -1.40 2.33
C ALA A 68 26.97 -2.19 3.65
N ALA A 69 26.08 -1.92 4.61
CA ALA A 69 26.06 -2.64 5.88
C ALA A 69 25.56 -4.08 5.72
N ALA A 70 26.05 -4.98 6.57
CA ALA A 70 25.78 -6.41 6.47
C ALA A 70 24.30 -6.75 6.75
N ASP A 71 23.68 -6.06 7.70
CA ASP A 71 22.27 -6.19 8.05
C ASP A 71 21.34 -5.79 6.88
N PHE A 72 21.71 -4.75 6.11
CA PHE A 72 20.97 -4.35 4.91
C PHE A 72 21.11 -5.40 3.78
N ALA A 73 22.30 -5.96 3.59
CA ALA A 73 22.52 -7.03 2.62
C ALA A 73 21.74 -8.31 2.98
N GLU A 74 21.68 -8.66 4.26
CA GLU A 74 20.87 -9.77 4.76
C GLU A 74 19.37 -9.51 4.57
N LEU A 75 18.89 -8.29 4.87
CA LEU A 75 17.52 -7.87 4.62
C LEU A 75 17.12 -8.05 3.15
N LEU A 76 17.98 -7.61 2.22
CA LEU A 76 17.74 -7.77 0.79
C LEU A 76 17.68 -9.25 0.39
N ALA A 77 18.63 -10.05 0.85
CA ALA A 77 18.69 -11.47 0.54
C ALA A 77 17.44 -12.23 1.02
N GLU A 78 16.99 -11.98 2.24
CA GLU A 78 15.79 -12.59 2.81
C GLU A 78 14.52 -12.12 2.09
N ALA A 79 14.41 -10.83 1.77
CA ALA A 79 13.26 -10.31 1.03
C ALA A 79 13.19 -10.93 -0.37
N HIS A 80 14.33 -11.06 -1.07
CA HIS A 80 14.40 -11.68 -2.38
C HIS A 80 14.12 -13.19 -2.35
N ASP A 81 14.53 -13.91 -1.28
CA ASP A 81 14.18 -15.33 -1.07
C ASP A 81 12.67 -15.51 -0.86
N ALA A 82 12.03 -14.57 -0.16
CA ALA A 82 10.58 -14.44 -0.04
C ALA A 82 9.89 -13.88 -1.30
N GLU A 83 10.63 -13.72 -2.41
CA GLU A 83 10.21 -13.13 -3.68
C GLU A 83 9.70 -11.67 -3.60
N MET A 84 9.88 -10.99 -2.47
CA MET A 84 9.55 -9.57 -2.30
C MET A 84 10.67 -8.69 -2.88
N ARG A 85 10.30 -7.55 -3.47
CA ARG A 85 11.25 -6.50 -3.88
C ARG A 85 11.50 -5.52 -2.74
N VAL A 86 12.65 -4.87 -2.73
CA VAL A 86 12.97 -3.83 -1.73
C VAL A 86 13.21 -2.51 -2.43
N MET A 87 12.40 -1.52 -2.08
CA MET A 87 12.46 -0.16 -2.57
C MET A 87 12.84 0.80 -1.44
N VAL A 88 13.44 1.93 -1.78
CA VAL A 88 13.94 2.92 -0.81
C VAL A 88 13.36 4.29 -1.11
N ALA A 89 12.72 4.92 -0.12
CA ALA A 89 12.34 6.33 -0.18
C ALA A 89 13.55 7.18 0.22
N LEU A 90 14.13 7.90 -0.73
CA LEU A 90 15.37 8.65 -0.49
C LEU A 90 15.12 9.90 0.35
N ASP A 91 15.92 10.08 1.40
CA ASP A 91 15.94 11.31 2.19
C ASP A 91 16.70 12.46 1.50
N VAL A 92 17.61 12.11 0.57
CA VAL A 92 18.36 13.08 -0.23
C VAL A 92 17.77 13.14 -1.63
N ASP A 93 17.33 14.33 -2.04
CA ASP A 93 16.84 14.57 -3.38
C ASP A 93 17.97 14.47 -4.42
N PRO A 94 17.97 13.43 -5.30
CA PRO A 94 19.01 13.28 -6.31
C PRO A 94 18.99 14.39 -7.36
N ALA A 95 17.85 15.08 -7.58
CA ALA A 95 17.78 16.22 -8.50
C ALA A 95 18.49 17.47 -7.94
N ARG A 96 18.73 17.52 -6.63
CA ARG A 96 19.41 18.63 -5.93
C ARG A 96 20.84 18.29 -5.51
N ALA A 97 21.27 17.04 -5.73
CA ALA A 97 22.59 16.53 -5.46
C ALA A 97 23.22 15.94 -6.74
N ASP A 98 24.28 15.15 -6.61
CA ASP A 98 24.77 14.31 -7.71
C ASP A 98 23.94 13.01 -7.74
N PRO A 99 23.10 12.78 -8.77
CA PRO A 99 22.25 11.59 -8.86
C PRO A 99 23.04 10.29 -8.77
N ARG A 100 24.24 10.23 -9.35
CA ARG A 100 25.06 9.01 -9.31
C ARG A 100 25.55 8.75 -7.89
N ALA A 101 26.06 9.77 -7.21
CA ALA A 101 26.52 9.63 -5.83
C ALA A 101 25.40 9.21 -4.87
N VAL A 102 24.17 9.63 -5.12
CA VAL A 102 23.00 9.25 -4.31
C VAL A 102 22.50 7.85 -4.64
N LEU A 103 22.35 7.49 -5.92
CA LEU A 103 21.65 6.26 -6.33
C LEU A 103 22.57 5.04 -6.44
N GLU A 104 23.81 5.22 -6.90
CA GLU A 104 24.73 4.10 -7.17
C GLU A 104 24.99 3.23 -5.92
N PRO A 105 25.14 3.77 -4.70
CA PRO A 105 25.30 2.94 -3.51
C PRO A 105 24.15 1.96 -3.31
N TRP A 106 22.90 2.38 -3.52
CA TRP A 106 21.73 1.49 -3.37
C TRP A 106 21.61 0.51 -4.54
N LEU A 107 21.80 1.00 -5.76
CA LEU A 107 21.71 0.21 -6.99
C LEU A 107 22.74 -0.94 -7.01
N ALA A 108 23.98 -0.64 -6.63
CA ALA A 108 25.07 -1.61 -6.61
C ALA A 108 24.86 -2.74 -5.58
N HIS A 109 24.07 -2.49 -4.54
CA HIS A 109 23.75 -3.47 -3.49
C HIS A 109 22.44 -4.21 -3.74
N GLY A 110 21.71 -3.90 -4.81
CA GLY A 110 20.57 -4.71 -5.24
C GLY A 110 19.19 -4.16 -4.87
N VAL A 111 19.07 -2.92 -4.39
CA VAL A 111 17.76 -2.25 -4.24
C VAL A 111 17.01 -2.23 -5.56
N ASP A 112 15.72 -2.59 -5.54
CA ASP A 112 14.86 -2.80 -6.70
C ASP A 112 14.18 -1.53 -7.22
N GLY A 113 14.19 -0.45 -6.43
CA GLY A 113 13.66 0.82 -6.88
C GLY A 113 13.63 1.90 -5.82
N PHE A 114 13.12 3.06 -6.23
CA PHE A 114 13.14 4.27 -5.42
C PHE A 114 11.77 4.93 -5.37
N HIS A 115 11.47 5.53 -4.22
CA HIS A 115 10.43 6.55 -4.12
C HIS A 115 11.09 7.94 -4.11
N LEU A 116 10.76 8.76 -5.11
CA LEU A 116 11.27 10.11 -5.30
C LEU A 116 10.16 11.15 -5.06
N ALA A 117 10.37 12.04 -4.10
CA ALA A 117 9.44 13.13 -3.81
C ALA A 117 9.34 14.21 -4.93
N PRO A 118 10.43 14.62 -5.61
CA PRO A 118 10.38 15.70 -6.61
C PRO A 118 9.96 15.22 -8.00
N ARG A 119 9.36 16.14 -8.76
CA ARG A 119 8.96 15.93 -10.16
C ARG A 119 10.09 16.07 -11.19
N GLU A 120 11.19 16.67 -10.78
CA GLU A 120 12.22 17.14 -11.70
C GLU A 120 13.29 16.08 -11.93
N ASP A 121 13.77 15.99 -13.18
CA ASP A 121 14.96 15.25 -13.54
C ASP A 121 15.84 16.16 -14.41
N PRO A 122 16.66 17.02 -13.79
CA PRO A 122 17.45 18.02 -14.49
C PRO A 122 18.34 17.36 -15.56
N ALA A 123 18.12 17.73 -16.82
CA ALA A 123 18.84 17.20 -17.98
C ALA A 123 18.79 15.66 -18.13
N GLY A 124 17.82 14.98 -17.51
CA GLY A 124 17.73 13.52 -17.56
C GLY A 124 18.81 12.79 -16.75
N ALA A 125 19.45 13.46 -15.78
CA ALA A 125 20.59 12.93 -15.06
C ALA A 125 20.24 11.70 -14.19
N ILE A 126 19.06 11.68 -13.55
CA ILE A 126 18.56 10.53 -12.78
C ILE A 126 18.30 9.36 -13.72
N ARG A 127 17.58 9.59 -14.82
CA ARG A 127 17.31 8.55 -15.84
C ARG A 127 18.59 7.99 -16.46
N SER A 128 19.62 8.82 -16.64
CA SER A 128 20.92 8.38 -17.15
C SER A 128 21.62 7.36 -16.22
N VAL A 129 21.51 7.54 -14.90
CA VAL A 129 22.00 6.55 -13.92
C VAL A 129 21.17 5.27 -13.99
N LEU A 130 19.84 5.40 -13.97
CA LEU A 130 18.90 4.27 -14.00
C LEU A 130 18.94 3.47 -15.32
N ALA A 131 19.40 4.06 -16.43
CA ALA A 131 19.56 3.35 -17.70
C ALA A 131 20.56 2.18 -17.61
N GLY A 132 21.47 2.19 -16.64
CA GLY A 132 22.35 1.05 -16.33
C GLY A 132 21.65 -0.11 -15.59
N TYR A 133 20.41 0.13 -15.11
CA TYR A 133 19.67 -0.74 -14.21
C TYR A 133 18.20 -0.85 -14.67
N PRO A 134 17.93 -1.49 -15.82
CA PRO A 134 16.63 -1.45 -16.49
C PRO A 134 15.48 -2.11 -15.70
N ASP A 135 15.80 -2.99 -14.75
CA ASP A 135 14.81 -3.67 -13.91
C ASP A 135 14.43 -2.86 -12.65
N ARG A 136 14.92 -1.61 -12.53
CA ARG A 136 14.71 -0.75 -11.36
C ARG A 136 13.59 0.24 -11.56
N VAL A 137 12.74 0.33 -10.55
CA VAL A 137 11.50 1.08 -10.61
C VAL A 137 11.65 2.41 -9.91
N VAL A 138 10.95 3.42 -10.43
CA VAL A 138 10.80 4.69 -9.73
C VAL A 138 9.32 4.97 -9.55
N ILE A 139 8.94 5.14 -8.30
CA ILE A 139 7.67 5.69 -7.87
C ILE A 139 7.93 7.15 -7.53
N GLY A 140 7.11 8.08 -8.00
CA GLY A 140 7.28 9.46 -7.59
C GLY A 140 6.27 10.40 -8.19
N ALA A 141 6.44 11.67 -7.90
CA ALA A 141 5.74 12.71 -8.62
C ALA A 141 6.43 12.87 -10.00
N GLY A 142 5.69 12.92 -11.11
CA GLY A 142 6.26 13.15 -12.45
C GLY A 142 6.22 11.93 -13.37
N ASP A 143 6.88 12.04 -14.53
CA ASP A 143 6.83 11.03 -15.60
C ASP A 143 7.83 9.88 -15.35
N TRP A 144 7.57 9.10 -14.29
CA TRP A 144 8.36 7.93 -13.89
C TRP A 144 7.71 6.62 -14.35
N HIS A 145 8.12 5.48 -13.80
CA HIS A 145 7.43 4.21 -14.04
C HIS A 145 6.04 4.23 -13.41
N LEU A 146 5.97 4.72 -12.16
CA LEU A 146 4.76 4.83 -11.37
C LEU A 146 4.60 6.25 -10.83
N SER A 147 3.38 6.79 -10.97
CA SER A 147 2.99 8.05 -10.33
C SER A 147 2.34 7.77 -8.99
N PHE A 148 2.97 8.22 -7.91
CA PHE A 148 2.40 8.12 -6.56
C PHE A 148 1.19 9.05 -6.44
N ASN A 149 0.01 8.50 -6.15
CA ASN A 149 -1.25 9.24 -6.11
C ASN A 149 -1.93 9.13 -4.73
N LEU A 150 -2.12 10.29 -4.08
CA LEU A 150 -2.82 10.45 -2.79
C LEU A 150 -4.18 11.15 -2.95
N ASP A 151 -4.64 11.34 -4.18
CA ASP A 151 -5.83 12.15 -4.44
C ASP A 151 -7.10 11.48 -3.90
N LEU A 152 -7.11 10.15 -3.75
CA LEU A 152 -8.21 9.41 -3.09
C LEU A 152 -8.37 9.85 -1.62
N THR A 153 -7.26 10.04 -0.91
CA THR A 153 -7.26 10.55 0.47
C THR A 153 -7.80 11.97 0.53
N ILE A 154 -7.38 12.82 -0.42
CA ILE A 154 -7.77 14.23 -0.48
C ILE A 154 -9.26 14.37 -0.83
N ALA A 155 -9.78 13.52 -1.72
CA ALA A 155 -11.19 13.51 -2.11
C ALA A 155 -12.13 13.20 -0.94
N GLY A 156 -11.65 12.46 0.06
CA GLY A 156 -12.46 11.98 1.18
C GLY A 156 -13.53 10.98 0.75
N PHE A 157 -14.50 10.75 1.62
CA PHE A 157 -15.54 9.73 1.40
C PHE A 157 -16.77 10.30 0.68
N ALA A 158 -16.58 10.78 -0.55
CA ALA A 158 -17.64 11.36 -1.37
C ALA A 158 -17.60 10.82 -2.80
N ALA A 159 -18.68 10.17 -3.24
CA ALA A 159 -18.73 9.43 -4.50
C ALA A 159 -18.34 10.27 -5.74
N GLU A 160 -18.83 11.51 -5.85
CA GLU A 160 -18.52 12.39 -6.99
C GLU A 160 -17.03 12.78 -7.02
N SER A 161 -16.47 13.18 -5.88
CA SER A 161 -15.06 13.56 -5.73
C SER A 161 -14.14 12.38 -6.06
N LEU A 162 -14.44 11.19 -5.51
CA LEU A 162 -13.70 9.96 -5.78
C LEU A 162 -13.75 9.59 -7.26
N ARG A 163 -14.93 9.63 -7.88
CA ARG A 163 -15.09 9.38 -9.31
C ARG A 163 -14.24 10.33 -10.16
N LYS A 164 -14.23 11.61 -9.81
CA LYS A 164 -13.43 12.62 -10.51
C LYS A 164 -11.93 12.35 -10.40
N VAL A 165 -11.46 12.01 -9.20
CA VAL A 165 -10.05 11.63 -8.95
C VAL A 165 -9.67 10.40 -9.75
N ILE A 166 -10.46 9.32 -9.66
CA ILE A 166 -10.18 8.07 -10.37
C ILE A 166 -10.13 8.30 -11.89
N THR A 167 -11.11 9.03 -12.43
CA THR A 167 -11.16 9.35 -13.86
C THR A 167 -9.97 10.21 -14.30
N GLY A 168 -9.56 11.16 -13.47
CA GLY A 168 -8.41 12.02 -13.75
C GLY A 168 -7.08 11.28 -13.72
N ALA A 169 -6.89 10.39 -12.74
CA ALA A 169 -5.65 9.65 -12.55
C ALA A 169 -5.45 8.53 -13.58
N LEU A 170 -6.54 7.89 -14.04
CA LEU A 170 -6.50 6.89 -15.11
C LEU A 170 -6.61 7.49 -16.52
N GLY A 171 -6.88 8.80 -16.62
CA GLY A 171 -7.14 9.47 -17.88
C GLY A 171 -5.87 9.96 -18.57
N GLY A 172 -5.70 9.57 -19.83
CA GLY A 172 -4.67 10.15 -20.73
C GLY A 172 -3.32 9.40 -20.72
N PRO A 173 -2.38 9.83 -21.58
CA PRO A 173 -1.05 9.25 -21.63
C PRO A 173 -0.24 9.69 -20.40
N GLY A 174 0.36 8.74 -19.69
CA GLY A 174 1.17 9.04 -18.52
C GLY A 174 1.69 7.80 -17.81
N PRO A 175 2.47 8.00 -16.73
CA PRO A 175 2.91 6.93 -15.85
C PRO A 175 1.72 6.20 -15.24
N ARG A 176 1.89 4.90 -14.97
CA ARG A 176 0.84 4.10 -14.33
C ARG A 176 0.66 4.55 -12.87
N THR A 177 -0.56 4.51 -12.37
CA THR A 177 -0.86 4.99 -11.01
C THR A 177 -0.37 3.99 -9.96
N ALA A 178 0.29 4.51 -8.92
CA ALA A 178 0.48 3.84 -7.64
C ALA A 178 -0.46 4.49 -6.62
N TRP A 179 -1.55 3.80 -6.29
CA TRP A 179 -2.61 4.33 -5.42
C TRP A 179 -2.22 4.21 -3.96
N ALA A 180 -2.25 5.32 -3.21
CA ALA A 180 -1.97 5.34 -1.79
C ALA A 180 -3.08 6.06 -1.02
N MET A 181 -3.34 5.61 0.21
CA MET A 181 -4.26 6.26 1.14
C MET A 181 -3.53 7.09 2.20
N ALA A 182 -2.27 6.77 2.48
CA ALA A 182 -1.40 7.56 3.34
C ALA A 182 0.08 7.43 2.91
N THR A 183 0.91 8.27 3.52
CA THR A 183 2.37 8.17 3.51
C THR A 183 2.89 8.18 4.94
N ARG A 184 4.18 7.90 5.11
CA ARG A 184 4.90 8.10 6.38
C ARG A 184 4.63 9.48 7.00
N ASP A 185 4.64 10.53 6.17
CA ASP A 185 4.51 11.95 6.55
C ASP A 185 3.07 12.49 6.40
N SER A 186 2.08 11.60 6.29
CA SER A 186 0.68 12.01 6.35
C SER A 186 0.01 11.44 7.58
N ARG A 187 -1.03 12.14 8.01
CA ARG A 187 -2.01 11.54 8.92
C ARG A 187 -2.66 10.34 8.24
N ARG A 188 -3.03 9.33 9.02
CA ARG A 188 -3.80 8.20 8.51
C ARG A 188 -5.21 8.70 8.14
N SER A 189 -5.91 7.99 7.28
CA SER A 189 -7.28 8.30 6.89
C SER A 189 -8.28 8.26 8.07
N ARG A 190 -7.84 7.78 9.23
CA ARG A 190 -8.60 7.59 10.46
C ARG A 190 -8.05 8.46 11.61
N ASP A 191 -8.25 9.78 11.54
CA ASP A 191 -8.01 10.65 12.72
C ASP A 191 -9.13 10.46 13.76
N ASP A 192 -10.40 10.38 13.30
CA ASP A 192 -11.62 10.10 14.09
C ASP A 192 -12.70 9.37 13.25
N ALA A 193 -12.34 8.88 12.06
CA ALA A 193 -13.28 8.27 11.12
C ALA A 193 -13.79 6.92 11.64
N ALA A 194 -15.08 6.65 11.40
CA ALA A 194 -15.62 5.31 11.59
C ALA A 194 -14.83 4.31 10.74
N LEU A 195 -14.61 3.10 11.26
CA LEU A 195 -13.92 2.03 10.54
C LEU A 195 -14.61 1.65 9.21
N THR A 196 -15.91 1.97 9.10
CA THR A 196 -16.75 1.69 7.94
C THR A 196 -16.22 2.34 6.64
N PRO A 197 -16.10 3.68 6.52
CA PRO A 197 -15.48 4.31 5.37
C PRO A 197 -14.06 3.82 5.03
N VAL A 198 -13.24 3.53 6.05
CA VAL A 198 -11.85 3.08 5.85
C VAL A 198 -11.83 1.72 5.15
N ARG A 199 -12.64 0.76 5.61
CA ARG A 199 -12.78 -0.55 4.98
C ARG A 199 -13.35 -0.46 3.57
N ALA A 200 -14.31 0.44 3.34
CA ALA A 200 -14.88 0.66 2.02
C ALA A 200 -13.83 1.22 1.04
N MET A 201 -13.03 2.20 1.48
CA MET A 201 -11.95 2.77 0.66
C MET A 201 -10.84 1.78 0.36
N ALA A 202 -10.53 0.84 1.26
CA ALA A 202 -9.59 -0.24 0.99
C ALA A 202 -10.02 -1.07 -0.24
N LEU A 203 -11.30 -1.46 -0.31
CA LEU A 203 -11.81 -2.20 -1.47
C LEU A 203 -11.88 -1.34 -2.73
N VAL A 204 -12.18 -0.05 -2.63
CA VAL A 204 -12.12 0.85 -3.79
C VAL A 204 -10.69 0.93 -4.33
N GLN A 205 -9.70 1.20 -3.48
CA GLN A 205 -8.29 1.27 -3.86
C GLN A 205 -7.80 -0.04 -4.49
N LEU A 206 -8.11 -1.18 -3.86
CA LEU A 206 -7.68 -2.50 -4.32
C LEU A 206 -8.44 -3.01 -5.55
N ALA A 207 -9.54 -2.37 -5.97
CA ALA A 207 -10.19 -2.66 -7.25
C ALA A 207 -9.56 -1.92 -8.43
N LEU A 208 -8.81 -0.84 -8.20
CA LEU A 208 -8.32 0.02 -9.28
C LEU A 208 -7.17 -0.65 -10.07
N PRO A 209 -7.06 -0.38 -11.38
CA PRO A 209 -5.87 -0.73 -12.15
C PRO A 209 -4.64 0.02 -11.66
N GLY A 210 -3.47 -0.62 -11.60
CA GLY A 210 -2.25 0.02 -11.12
C GLY A 210 -1.62 -0.68 -9.93
N ALA A 211 -0.46 -0.16 -9.53
CA ALA A 211 0.15 -0.55 -8.27
C ALA A 211 -0.65 0.03 -7.09
N VAL A 212 -0.56 -0.60 -5.93
CA VAL A 212 -1.15 -0.11 -4.69
C VAL A 212 -0.03 0.02 -3.66
N CYS A 213 0.04 1.17 -3.00
CA CYS A 213 0.97 1.41 -1.90
C CYS A 213 0.18 1.48 -0.59
N LEU A 214 0.37 0.51 0.29
CA LEU A 214 -0.21 0.45 1.62
C LEU A 214 0.81 0.92 2.64
N ARG A 215 0.41 1.77 3.59
CA ARG A 215 1.26 2.11 4.73
C ARG A 215 1.05 1.11 5.87
N HIS A 216 2.13 0.68 6.51
CA HIS A 216 2.04 -0.20 7.68
C HIS A 216 0.99 0.26 8.70
N GLY A 217 0.09 -0.62 9.12
CA GLY A 217 -1.03 -0.33 10.03
C GLY A 217 -2.33 0.12 9.33
N GLU A 218 -2.34 0.42 8.03
CA GLU A 218 -3.58 0.64 7.28
C GLU A 218 -4.46 -0.61 7.23
N GLU A 219 -3.83 -1.79 7.13
CA GLU A 219 -4.46 -3.10 7.11
C GLU A 219 -5.12 -3.46 8.46
N LEU A 220 -4.65 -2.85 9.55
CA LEU A 220 -5.27 -2.97 10.88
C LEU A 220 -6.36 -1.92 11.09
N GLY A 221 -6.50 -0.97 10.16
CA GLY A 221 -7.34 0.20 10.29
C GLY A 221 -6.83 1.17 11.37
N LEU A 222 -5.54 1.20 11.65
CA LEU A 222 -4.97 1.95 12.77
C LEU A 222 -5.31 3.46 12.68
N PRO A 223 -5.80 4.10 13.75
CA PRO A 223 -6.03 5.54 13.77
C PRO A 223 -4.74 6.34 13.99
N GLY A 224 -4.82 7.66 13.79
CA GLY A 224 -3.83 8.61 14.30
C GLY A 224 -2.73 9.06 13.34
N THR A 225 -1.71 9.71 13.92
CA THR A 225 -0.71 10.51 13.21
C THR A 225 0.59 9.76 12.93
N GLU A 226 1.64 10.50 12.58
CA GLU A 226 2.92 9.99 12.13
C GLU A 226 3.71 9.24 13.21
N ARG A 227 4.48 8.23 12.78
CA ARG A 227 5.49 7.47 13.54
C ARG A 227 5.00 6.79 14.82
N ILE A 228 3.76 6.30 14.84
CA ILE A 228 3.29 5.49 15.96
C ILE A 228 3.77 4.04 15.76
N PRO A 229 4.34 3.41 16.79
CA PRO A 229 4.78 2.02 16.74
C PRO A 229 3.69 1.05 16.26
N MET A 230 4.09 0.09 15.44
CA MET A 230 3.20 -0.97 14.98
C MET A 230 2.74 -1.86 16.15
N PRO A 231 1.43 -2.04 16.37
CA PRO A 231 0.93 -2.91 17.42
C PRO A 231 0.90 -4.36 16.95
N TRP A 232 1.83 -5.18 17.44
CA TRP A 232 1.95 -6.59 17.07
C TRP A 232 1.08 -7.49 17.94
N GLU A 233 1.14 -7.35 19.26
CA GLU A 233 0.54 -8.31 20.20
C GLU A 233 0.30 -7.72 21.60
N GLY A 234 -0.50 -8.40 22.41
CA GLY A 234 -0.73 -8.09 23.81
C GLY A 234 -1.73 -6.97 24.09
N ASP A 235 -1.98 -6.74 25.38
CA ASP A 235 -3.05 -5.85 25.86
C ASP A 235 -2.55 -4.47 26.31
N LEU A 236 -1.24 -4.24 26.34
CA LEU A 236 -0.63 -3.01 26.85
C LEU A 236 0.46 -2.46 25.91
N PRO A 237 0.63 -1.13 25.83
CA PRO A 237 1.76 -0.51 25.15
C PRO A 237 3.12 -1.07 25.63
N PRO A 238 4.10 -1.26 24.73
CA PRO A 238 4.10 -0.86 23.32
C PRO A 238 3.55 -1.93 22.36
N PHE A 239 2.69 -2.84 22.84
CA PHE A 239 2.02 -3.86 22.03
C PHE A 239 2.99 -4.75 21.22
N GLY A 240 4.05 -5.23 21.88
CA GLY A 240 5.03 -6.12 21.26
C GLY A 240 5.93 -5.46 20.20
N PHE A 241 5.89 -4.12 20.06
CA PHE A 241 6.83 -3.38 19.22
C PHE A 241 8.28 -3.48 19.70
N SER A 242 8.50 -3.29 21.01
CA SER A 242 9.82 -3.20 21.63
C SER A 242 9.83 -3.88 23.01
N ARG A 243 10.99 -4.37 23.43
CA ARG A 243 11.26 -4.86 24.79
C ARG A 243 11.86 -3.79 25.70
N ALA A 244 12.15 -2.60 25.17
CA ALA A 244 12.75 -1.51 25.91
C ALA A 244 11.85 -1.06 27.07
N ALA A 245 12.47 -0.84 28.22
CA ALA A 245 11.81 -0.09 29.28
C ALA A 245 11.72 1.38 28.85
N GLY A 246 10.51 1.94 28.80
CA GLY A 246 10.30 3.30 28.32
C GLY A 246 8.91 3.84 28.67
N ASP A 247 8.71 5.14 28.44
CA ASP A 247 7.39 5.76 28.56
C ASP A 247 6.63 5.64 27.24
N TRP A 248 5.72 4.68 27.22
CA TRP A 248 4.83 4.39 26.08
C TRP A 248 3.42 4.96 26.28
N SER A 249 3.23 5.85 27.27
CA SER A 249 1.90 6.38 27.64
C SER A 249 1.22 7.21 26.55
N ALA A 250 1.95 7.63 25.52
CA ALA A 250 1.39 8.27 24.34
C ALA A 250 0.60 7.30 23.44
N ILE A 251 0.84 5.99 23.54
CA ILE A 251 0.10 4.97 22.78
C ILE A 251 -1.18 4.63 23.56
N PRO A 252 -2.38 4.82 22.96
CA PRO A 252 -3.64 4.57 23.66
C PRO A 252 -3.84 3.08 23.98
N ALA A 253 -4.38 2.78 25.16
CA ALA A 253 -4.58 1.39 25.61
C ALA A 253 -5.61 0.64 24.76
N GLU A 254 -6.57 1.35 24.15
CA GLU A 254 -7.58 0.78 23.25
C GLU A 254 -6.99 0.19 21.96
N TRP A 255 -5.70 0.42 21.69
CA TRP A 255 -5.00 -0.19 20.56
C TRP A 255 -4.76 -1.69 20.69
N ALA A 256 -5.03 -2.29 21.85
CA ALA A 256 -5.06 -3.74 22.01
C ALA A 256 -5.94 -4.43 20.93
N ALA A 257 -7.07 -3.82 20.58
CA ALA A 257 -7.99 -4.31 19.53
C ALA A 257 -7.50 -4.05 18.09
N PHE A 258 -6.42 -3.28 17.92
CA PHE A 258 -5.77 -3.06 16.64
C PHE A 258 -4.48 -3.87 16.49
N THR A 259 -4.10 -4.70 17.47
CA THR A 259 -2.92 -5.55 17.34
C THR A 259 -3.09 -6.56 16.22
N VAL A 260 -1.98 -6.94 15.57
CA VAL A 260 -1.96 -8.05 14.61
C VAL A 260 -2.53 -9.31 15.26
N GLU A 261 -2.08 -9.67 16.46
CA GLU A 261 -2.56 -10.83 17.22
C GLU A 261 -4.10 -10.83 17.37
N SER A 262 -4.70 -9.72 17.79
CA SER A 262 -6.15 -9.63 18.00
C SER A 262 -6.97 -9.79 16.72
N GLN A 263 -6.44 -9.36 15.57
CA GLN A 263 -7.16 -9.38 14.29
C GLN A 263 -6.88 -10.62 13.43
N LEU A 264 -5.77 -11.34 13.68
CA LEU A 264 -5.28 -12.39 12.79
C LEU A 264 -6.23 -13.58 12.65
N GLU A 265 -6.92 -13.94 13.73
CA GLU A 265 -7.89 -15.05 13.77
C GLU A 265 -9.35 -14.58 13.64
N ASP A 266 -9.61 -13.28 13.68
CA ASP A 266 -10.96 -12.73 13.49
C ASP A 266 -11.26 -12.55 11.99
N GLU A 267 -12.12 -13.41 11.45
CA GLU A 267 -12.55 -13.40 10.04
C GLU A 267 -13.24 -12.09 9.62
N GLN A 268 -13.78 -11.33 10.58
CA GLN A 268 -14.46 -10.05 10.33
C GLN A 268 -13.55 -8.85 10.54
N SER A 269 -12.29 -9.06 10.94
CA SER A 269 -11.32 -7.99 11.19
C SER A 269 -10.97 -7.20 9.93
N THR A 270 -10.32 -6.04 10.12
CA THR A 270 -9.82 -5.27 8.98
C THR A 270 -8.65 -5.99 8.31
N LEU A 271 -7.80 -6.65 9.11
CA LEU A 271 -6.72 -7.48 8.59
C LEU A 271 -7.23 -8.60 7.68
N SER A 272 -8.28 -9.32 8.10
CA SER A 272 -8.92 -10.37 7.30
C SER A 272 -9.51 -9.81 6.00
N LEU A 273 -10.12 -8.62 6.04
CA LEU A 273 -10.60 -7.94 4.81
C LEU A 273 -9.46 -7.67 3.84
N TYR A 274 -8.34 -7.10 4.30
CA TYR A 274 -7.18 -6.81 3.45
C TYR A 274 -6.56 -8.09 2.88
N ARG A 275 -6.38 -9.13 3.69
CA ARG A 275 -5.84 -10.42 3.25
C ARG A 275 -6.68 -11.03 2.13
N HIS A 276 -7.99 -11.13 2.34
CA HIS A 276 -8.89 -11.64 1.29
C HIS A 276 -8.90 -10.75 0.04
N ALA A 277 -8.85 -9.42 0.21
CA ALA A 277 -8.85 -8.48 -0.90
C ALA A 277 -7.57 -8.59 -1.75
N LEU A 278 -6.40 -8.69 -1.10
CA LEU A 278 -5.10 -8.83 -1.75
C LEU A 278 -4.98 -10.18 -2.46
N GLU A 279 -5.37 -11.28 -1.81
CA GLU A 279 -5.40 -12.61 -2.41
C GLU A 279 -6.37 -12.68 -3.60
N THR A 280 -7.55 -12.10 -3.47
CA THR A 280 -8.53 -12.04 -4.58
C THR A 280 -7.98 -11.21 -5.73
N ARG A 281 -7.37 -10.05 -5.44
CA ARG A 281 -6.77 -9.19 -6.47
C ARG A 281 -5.67 -9.91 -7.24
N SER A 282 -4.83 -10.69 -6.57
CA SER A 282 -3.70 -11.37 -7.20
C SER A 282 -4.12 -12.61 -8.00
N SER A 283 -5.14 -13.34 -7.55
CA SER A 283 -5.51 -14.65 -8.11
C SER A 283 -6.73 -14.62 -9.04
N HIS A 284 -7.64 -13.64 -8.90
CA HIS A 284 -8.91 -13.66 -9.60
C HIS A 284 -8.81 -12.98 -10.99
N PRO A 285 -9.24 -13.64 -12.09
CA PRO A 285 -9.07 -13.12 -13.46
C PRO A 285 -9.85 -11.83 -13.75
N ALA A 286 -10.80 -11.48 -12.89
CA ALA A 286 -11.56 -10.23 -12.98
C ALA A 286 -10.71 -8.97 -12.68
N PHE A 287 -9.54 -9.10 -12.07
CA PHE A 287 -8.65 -7.96 -11.77
C PHE A 287 -7.69 -7.62 -12.93
N THR A 288 -8.16 -7.85 -14.16
CA THR A 288 -7.43 -7.52 -15.40
C THR A 288 -7.96 -6.23 -16.02
N GLY A 289 -7.22 -5.67 -16.98
CA GLY A 289 -7.62 -4.46 -17.71
C GLY A 289 -7.13 -3.15 -17.07
N ASP A 290 -6.73 -2.19 -17.88
CA ASP A 290 -6.00 -0.99 -17.41
C ASP A 290 -6.89 0.26 -17.30
N GLU A 291 -8.16 0.12 -17.65
CA GLU A 291 -9.15 1.21 -17.66
C GLU A 291 -10.37 0.84 -16.82
N VAL A 292 -11.12 1.87 -16.41
CA VAL A 292 -12.41 1.72 -15.75
C VAL A 292 -13.53 2.36 -16.55
N GLU A 293 -14.72 1.75 -16.50
CA GLU A 293 -15.93 2.29 -17.12
C GLU A 293 -17.03 2.43 -16.07
N TRP A 294 -17.63 3.61 -16.01
CA TRP A 294 -18.63 3.98 -15.01
C TRP A 294 -20.04 3.57 -15.43
N PHE A 295 -20.85 3.14 -14.46
CA PHE A 295 -22.28 2.88 -14.65
C PHE A 295 -23.15 3.98 -14.04
N GLY A 296 -24.45 3.91 -14.34
CA GLY A 296 -25.46 4.64 -13.57
C GLY A 296 -25.53 4.08 -12.16
N ALA A 297 -25.45 4.95 -11.16
CA ALA A 297 -25.62 4.61 -9.75
C ALA A 297 -26.58 5.62 -9.11
N PRO A 298 -27.20 5.28 -7.96
CA PRO A 298 -27.95 6.23 -7.16
C PRO A 298 -27.10 7.44 -6.74
N GLU A 299 -27.76 8.50 -6.27
CA GLU A 299 -27.09 9.66 -5.68
C GLU A 299 -26.16 9.23 -4.54
N ASP A 300 -25.02 9.91 -4.40
CA ASP A 300 -23.95 9.60 -3.44
C ASP A 300 -23.41 8.16 -3.54
N CYS A 301 -23.54 7.52 -4.70
CA CYS A 301 -22.97 6.20 -4.98
C CYS A 301 -22.19 6.22 -6.29
N PHE A 302 -21.30 5.25 -6.48
CA PHE A 302 -20.77 4.93 -7.80
C PHE A 302 -20.63 3.43 -7.99
N ALA A 303 -20.58 3.02 -9.26
CA ALA A 303 -20.06 1.72 -9.65
C ALA A 303 -19.21 1.87 -10.91
N PHE A 304 -18.10 1.13 -10.98
CA PHE A 304 -17.29 1.01 -12.18
C PHE A 304 -16.97 -0.46 -12.49
N ARG A 305 -16.75 -0.78 -13.76
CA ARG A 305 -16.12 -2.03 -14.21
C ARG A 305 -14.67 -1.82 -14.61
N ARG A 306 -13.82 -2.84 -14.45
CA ARG A 306 -12.53 -2.86 -15.17
C ARG A 306 -12.77 -3.31 -16.62
N VAL A 307 -12.37 -2.48 -17.58
CA VAL A 307 -12.58 -2.73 -19.01
C VAL A 307 -11.87 -4.02 -19.43
N GLY A 308 -12.59 -4.91 -20.13
CA GLY A 308 -12.06 -6.21 -20.56
C GLY A 308 -12.11 -7.31 -19.49
N SER A 309 -12.72 -7.04 -18.34
CA SER A 309 -12.92 -8.01 -17.25
C SER A 309 -14.39 -8.04 -16.78
N SER A 310 -14.72 -8.93 -15.85
CA SER A 310 -16.03 -8.98 -15.19
C SER A 310 -16.13 -8.17 -13.89
N LEU A 311 -15.02 -7.64 -13.35
CA LEU A 311 -15.03 -6.99 -12.03
C LEU A 311 -15.89 -5.72 -12.07
N ILE A 312 -16.85 -5.65 -11.15
CA ILE A 312 -17.60 -4.45 -10.78
C ILE A 312 -17.20 -4.06 -9.36
N CYS A 313 -16.79 -2.81 -9.15
CA CYS A 313 -16.62 -2.22 -7.82
C CYS A 313 -17.74 -1.20 -7.59
N ALA A 314 -18.52 -1.39 -6.53
CA ALA A 314 -19.58 -0.49 -6.10
C ALA A 314 -19.23 0.17 -4.76
N LEU A 315 -19.60 1.44 -4.59
CA LEU A 315 -19.46 2.18 -3.33
C LEU A 315 -20.76 2.92 -3.01
N ASN A 316 -21.26 2.75 -1.79
CA ASN A 316 -22.37 3.51 -1.24
C ASN A 316 -21.87 4.52 -0.20
N THR A 317 -21.85 5.82 -0.55
CA THR A 317 -21.56 6.91 0.39
C THR A 317 -22.82 7.60 0.92
N SER A 318 -23.99 7.17 0.45
CA SER A 318 -25.30 7.69 0.87
C SER A 318 -25.68 7.21 2.28
N PRO A 319 -26.67 7.84 2.94
CA PRO A 319 -27.14 7.41 4.26
C PRO A 319 -28.13 6.24 4.22
N ALA A 320 -28.53 5.75 3.04
CA ALA A 320 -29.52 4.68 2.88
C ALA A 320 -28.93 3.45 2.17
N PRO A 321 -29.46 2.24 2.42
CA PRO A 321 -29.15 1.08 1.58
C PRO A 321 -29.55 1.35 0.13
N VAL A 322 -28.76 0.83 -0.81
CA VAL A 322 -29.03 0.95 -2.25
C VAL A 322 -28.92 -0.42 -2.92
N PRO A 323 -29.65 -0.70 -4.02
CA PRO A 323 -29.54 -1.98 -4.69
C PRO A 323 -28.12 -2.27 -5.16
N LEU A 324 -27.66 -3.52 -4.98
CA LEU A 324 -26.41 -4.01 -5.55
C LEU A 324 -26.47 -3.99 -7.08
N PRO A 325 -25.35 -3.74 -7.76
CA PRO A 325 -25.23 -4.08 -9.18
C PRO A 325 -25.50 -5.58 -9.39
N PRO A 326 -25.97 -5.98 -10.58
CA PRO A 326 -26.09 -7.41 -10.90
C PRO A 326 -24.71 -8.07 -10.92
N GLY A 327 -24.59 -9.24 -10.30
CA GLY A 327 -23.37 -10.05 -10.27
C GLY A 327 -23.31 -10.95 -9.03
N GLU A 328 -22.35 -11.86 -9.01
CA GLU A 328 -22.00 -12.64 -7.82
C GLU A 328 -21.12 -11.78 -6.90
N LEU A 329 -21.49 -11.64 -5.62
CA LEU A 329 -20.69 -10.92 -4.64
C LEU A 329 -19.40 -11.70 -4.35
N LEU A 330 -18.25 -11.11 -4.69
CA LEU A 330 -16.92 -11.66 -4.35
C LEU A 330 -16.48 -11.26 -2.95
N LEU A 331 -16.58 -9.97 -2.62
CA LEU A 331 -16.12 -9.42 -1.36
C LEU A 331 -16.85 -8.12 -1.03
N SER A 332 -17.13 -7.87 0.24
CA SER A 332 -17.69 -6.61 0.71
C SER A 332 -16.96 -6.10 1.94
N SER A 333 -16.89 -4.78 2.09
CA SER A 333 -16.16 -4.16 3.20
C SER A 333 -16.88 -4.33 4.54
N ARG A 334 -18.16 -4.69 4.50
CA ARG A 334 -19.04 -5.05 5.61
C ARG A 334 -20.03 -6.13 5.16
N PRO A 335 -20.63 -6.90 6.07
CA PRO A 335 -21.68 -7.86 5.72
C PRO A 335 -22.79 -7.20 4.89
N VAL A 336 -23.19 -7.89 3.83
CA VAL A 336 -24.26 -7.50 2.91
C VAL A 336 -25.33 -8.57 3.01
N ASP A 337 -26.54 -8.19 3.39
CA ASP A 337 -27.68 -9.09 3.54
C ASP A 337 -28.69 -8.85 2.40
N GLY A 338 -28.99 -9.89 1.62
CA GLY A 338 -29.91 -9.77 0.49
C GLY A 338 -29.30 -9.01 -0.69
N ASP A 339 -30.10 -8.14 -1.30
CA ASP A 339 -29.76 -7.50 -2.58
C ASP A 339 -29.36 -6.01 -2.44
N ASP A 340 -29.14 -5.53 -1.21
CA ASP A 340 -28.87 -4.10 -0.92
C ASP A 340 -27.47 -3.87 -0.34
N LEU A 341 -26.73 -2.92 -0.91
CA LEU A 341 -25.45 -2.41 -0.42
C LEU A 341 -25.66 -1.39 0.72
N PRO A 342 -25.22 -1.65 1.97
CA PRO A 342 -25.44 -0.75 3.09
C PRO A 342 -24.65 0.57 2.99
N PRO A 343 -25.07 1.63 3.73
CA PRO A 343 -24.32 2.87 3.86
C PRO A 343 -22.85 2.66 4.26
N GLY A 344 -21.95 3.38 3.61
CA GLY A 344 -20.52 3.34 3.90
C GLY A 344 -19.84 2.02 3.53
N THR A 345 -20.42 1.26 2.60
CA THR A 345 -19.92 -0.06 2.20
C THR A 345 -19.47 -0.03 0.74
N ALA A 346 -18.38 -0.74 0.45
CA ALA A 346 -17.99 -1.07 -0.91
C ALA A 346 -18.09 -2.58 -1.13
N ALA A 347 -18.32 -2.98 -2.38
CA ALA A 347 -18.45 -4.37 -2.76
C ALA A 347 -17.82 -4.64 -4.13
N TRP A 348 -17.26 -5.83 -4.29
CA TRP A 348 -16.76 -6.38 -5.54
C TRP A 348 -17.71 -7.46 -6.05
N LEU A 349 -18.09 -7.38 -7.32
CA LEU A 349 -18.97 -8.34 -7.98
C LEU A 349 -18.41 -8.80 -9.33
N VAL A 350 -18.83 -9.96 -9.82
CA VAL A 350 -18.50 -10.51 -11.16
C VAL A 350 -19.68 -11.13 -11.89
#